data_AF-A0A8S4NXC9-F1
#
_entry.id   AF-A0A8S4NXC9-F1
#
_cell.length_a   1.000
_cell.length_b   1.000
_cell.length_c   1.000
_cell.angle_alpha   90.00
_cell.angle_beta   90.00
_cell.angle_gamma   90.00
#
_symmetry.space_group_name_H-M   'P 1'
#
loop_
_entity.id
_entity.type
_entity.pdbx_description
1 polymer ?
#
loop_
_entity_poly.entity_id
_entity_poly.type
_entity_poly.pdbx_seq_one_letter_code
_entity_poly.pdbx_strand_id
1 'polypeptide(L)'
;QYEDDAFVSYHSDKQLCRELENGDDIKFTLMYDDRIMPGGSFFTSLGNAMYSCRKIILVVSRGWVDAALNQFEMDMALVTLLDDHKDMIIVLLMEHIPKAEMSDTLRMMVKHNTCLKWSDNERKQAKFWRDLKLELGKHHLEEP
;
A
#
# COMPACT_ATOMS: atom_id res chain seq x y z
N GLN A 1 -16.93 -6.14 10.70
CA GLN A 1 -17.19 -6.26 9.25
C GLN A 1 -16.37 -5.16 8.60
N TYR A 2 -15.43 -5.48 7.72
CA TYR A 2 -14.63 -4.46 7.02
C TYR A 2 -15.51 -3.73 6.00
N GLU A 3 -15.31 -2.42 5.84
CA GLU A 3 -16.08 -1.61 4.89
C GLU A 3 -15.53 -1.74 3.46
N ASP A 4 -14.22 -1.99 3.31
CA ASP A 4 -13.51 -2.08 2.03
C ASP A 4 -12.52 -3.27 1.94
N ASP A 5 -12.20 -3.67 0.70
CA ASP A 5 -11.29 -4.80 0.43
C ASP A 5 -9.82 -4.44 0.61
N ALA A 6 -9.43 -3.21 0.24
CA ALA A 6 -8.06 -2.74 0.42
C ALA A 6 -7.96 -1.22 0.54
N PHE A 7 -7.09 -0.79 1.46
CA PHE A 7 -6.58 0.57 1.55
C PHE A 7 -5.42 0.75 0.58
N VAL A 8 -5.33 1.85 -0.17
CA VAL A 8 -4.19 2.13 -1.07
C VAL A 8 -3.57 3.48 -0.73
N SER A 9 -2.29 3.47 -0.35
CA SER A 9 -1.45 4.67 -0.19
C SER A 9 -0.52 4.81 -1.39
N TYR A 10 -0.51 5.98 -2.03
CA TYR A 10 0.35 6.27 -3.17
C TYR A 10 0.74 7.75 -3.20
N HIS A 11 1.87 8.06 -3.82
CA HIS A 11 2.32 9.44 -4.07
C HIS A 11 2.35 9.66 -5.58
N SER A 12 1.38 10.43 -6.09
CA SER A 12 1.34 10.99 -7.45
C SER A 12 1.11 10.02 -8.62
N ASP A 13 1.16 8.70 -8.43
CA ASP A 13 1.00 7.73 -9.53
C ASP A 13 -0.47 7.37 -9.83
N LYS A 14 -1.17 8.32 -10.46
CA LYS A 14 -2.61 8.23 -10.78
C LYS A 14 -2.97 7.12 -11.76
N GLN A 15 -2.01 6.62 -12.55
CA GLN A 15 -2.28 5.61 -13.56
C GLN A 15 -2.61 4.25 -12.92
N LEU A 16 -1.85 3.86 -11.90
CA LEU A 16 -2.12 2.65 -11.14
C LEU A 16 -3.48 2.74 -10.43
N CYS A 17 -3.80 3.89 -9.84
CA CYS A 17 -5.10 4.12 -9.22
C CYS A 17 -6.25 3.92 -10.20
N ARG A 18 -6.12 4.41 -11.44
CA ARG A 18 -7.15 4.19 -12.47
C ARG A 18 -7.32 2.72 -12.84
N GLU A 19 -6.22 1.97 -12.94
CA GLU A 19 -6.30 0.52 -13.21
C GLU A 19 -6.89 -0.27 -12.03
N LEU A 20 -6.64 0.18 -10.79
CA LEU A 20 -7.28 -0.35 -9.59
C LEU A 20 -8.77 0.00 -9.53
N GLU A 21 -9.16 1.24 -9.83
CA GLU A 21 -10.55 1.71 -9.86
C GLU A 21 -11.39 1.05 -10.96
N ASN A 22 -10.80 0.72 -12.11
CA ASN A 22 -11.49 0.07 -13.24
C ASN A 22 -11.61 -1.47 -13.09
N GLY A 23 -11.12 -2.05 -11.99
CA GLY A 23 -11.28 -3.47 -11.72
C GLY A 23 -12.68 -3.80 -11.19
N ASP A 24 -13.50 -4.51 -11.97
CA ASP A 24 -14.92 -4.76 -11.67
C ASP A 24 -15.23 -5.52 -10.34
N ASP A 25 -14.23 -6.06 -9.64
CA ASP A 25 -14.43 -7.00 -8.51
C ASP A 25 -13.79 -6.60 -7.17
N ILE A 26 -13.05 -5.49 -7.07
CA ILE A 26 -12.35 -5.10 -5.82
C ILE A 26 -12.62 -3.64 -5.48
N LYS A 27 -13.18 -3.38 -4.29
CA LYS A 27 -13.37 -2.01 -3.81
C LYS A 27 -12.10 -1.51 -3.13
N PHE A 28 -11.44 -0.54 -3.77
CA PHE A 28 -10.29 0.14 -3.19
C PHE A 28 -10.73 1.43 -2.48
N THR A 29 -10.38 1.57 -1.21
CA THR A 29 -10.37 2.87 -0.55
C THR A 29 -9.00 3.51 -0.79
N LEU A 30 -8.98 4.43 -1.74
CA LEU A 30 -7.79 5.21 -2.07
C LEU A 30 -7.63 6.35 -1.07
N MET A 31 -6.47 6.46 -0.42
CA MET A 31 -6.09 7.69 0.27
C MET A 31 -5.42 8.63 -0.73
N TYR A 32 -6.11 9.72 -1.03
CA TYR A 32 -5.50 10.94 -1.54
C TYR A 32 -5.09 11.80 -0.35
N ASP A 33 -4.09 12.68 -0.54
CA ASP A 33 -3.70 13.76 0.39
C ASP A 33 -4.91 14.61 0.86
N ASP A 34 -6.04 14.55 0.16
CA ASP A 34 -7.29 15.26 0.47
C ASP A 34 -8.21 14.57 1.52
N ARG A 35 -7.88 13.36 2.00
CA ARG A 35 -8.71 12.62 2.99
C ARG A 35 -8.29 12.79 4.45
N ILE A 36 -7.43 13.77 4.76
CA ILE A 36 -7.21 14.17 6.16
C ILE A 36 -8.54 14.75 6.67
N MET A 37 -9.20 14.04 7.60
CA MET A 37 -10.45 14.54 8.17
C MET A 37 -10.21 15.95 8.77
N PRO A 38 -11.12 16.91 8.59
CA PRO A 38 -10.98 18.23 9.19
C PRO A 38 -10.82 18.11 10.71
N GLY A 39 -9.65 18.49 11.23
CA GLY A 39 -9.30 18.41 12.66
C GLY A 39 -8.69 17.08 13.13
N GLY A 40 -8.50 16.10 12.24
CA GLY A 40 -7.75 14.87 12.50
C GLY A 40 -6.28 15.00 12.12
N SER A 41 -5.39 14.21 12.75
CA SER A 41 -4.00 14.09 12.27
C SER A 41 -3.92 13.15 11.07
N PHE A 42 -2.83 13.26 10.29
CA PHE A 42 -2.49 12.29 9.25
C PHE A 42 -2.53 10.86 9.81
N PHE A 43 -1.92 10.64 10.97
CA PHE A 43 -1.91 9.35 11.67
C PHE A 43 -3.29 8.83 12.04
N THR A 44 -4.18 9.69 12.53
CA THR A 44 -5.53 9.28 12.94
C THR A 44 -6.36 8.89 11.72
N SER A 45 -6.27 9.66 10.64
CA SER A 45 -6.99 9.37 9.39
C SER A 45 -6.46 8.09 8.75
N LEU A 46 -5.15 7.89 8.79
CA LEU A 46 -4.47 6.72 8.27
C LEU A 46 -4.78 5.47 9.10
N GLY A 47 -4.70 5.55 10.43
CA GLY A 47 -5.08 4.46 11.32
C GLY A 47 -6.54 4.05 11.15
N ASN A 48 -7.48 5.00 11.12
CA ASN A 48 -8.90 4.71 10.92
C ASN A 48 -9.16 3.99 9.59
N ALA A 49 -8.51 4.42 8.51
CA ALA A 49 -8.63 3.78 7.20
C ALA A 49 -7.98 2.39 7.14
N MET A 50 -6.94 2.15 7.95
CA MET A 50 -6.32 0.83 8.10
C MET A 50 -7.23 -0.15 8.82
N TYR A 51 -7.80 0.26 9.96
CA TYR A 51 -8.71 -0.59 10.72
C TYR A 51 -10.01 -0.92 9.97
N SER A 52 -10.40 -0.10 8.97
CA SER A 52 -11.58 -0.35 8.15
C SER A 52 -11.34 -1.29 6.95
N CYS A 53 -10.09 -1.64 6.63
CA CYS A 53 -9.72 -2.39 5.43
C CYS A 53 -9.10 -3.77 5.72
N ARG A 54 -9.38 -4.76 4.85
CA ARG A 54 -8.81 -6.12 4.96
C ARG A 54 -7.33 -6.20 4.58
N LYS A 55 -6.90 -5.39 3.61
CA LYS A 55 -5.52 -5.31 3.12
C LYS A 55 -5.08 -3.86 3.03
N ILE A 56 -3.78 -3.63 3.14
CA ILE A 56 -3.13 -2.33 2.99
C ILE A 56 -2.15 -2.43 1.82
N ILE A 57 -2.33 -1.62 0.79
CA ILE A 57 -1.47 -1.53 -0.38
C ILE A 57 -0.62 -0.28 -0.26
N LEU A 58 0.69 -0.45 -0.31
CA LEU A 58 1.66 0.64 -0.42
C LEU A 58 2.21 0.69 -1.83
N VAL A 59 1.90 1.77 -2.56
CA VAL A 59 2.41 2.02 -3.92
C VAL A 59 3.69 2.85 -3.79
N VAL A 60 4.81 2.19 -3.97
CA VAL A 60 6.14 2.75 -3.74
C VAL A 60 6.79 3.10 -5.08
N SER A 61 7.00 4.41 -5.27
CA SER A 61 7.83 5.03 -6.31
C SER A 61 8.95 5.83 -5.65
N ARG A 62 9.93 6.34 -6.40
CA ARG A 62 10.96 7.25 -5.88
C ARG A 62 10.34 8.51 -5.30
N GLY A 63 9.35 9.09 -5.97
CA GLY A 63 8.62 10.24 -5.43
C GLY A 63 7.96 9.93 -4.09
N TRP A 64 7.42 8.71 -3.92
CA TRP A 64 6.90 8.25 -2.63
C TRP A 64 8.01 8.12 -1.59
N VAL A 65 9.15 7.52 -1.95
CA VAL A 65 10.29 7.35 -1.03
C VAL A 65 10.83 8.70 -0.57
N ASP A 66 10.99 9.64 -1.48
CA ASP A 66 11.43 10.99 -1.16
C ASP A 66 10.43 11.69 -0.24
N ALA A 67 9.12 11.58 -0.51
CA ALA A 67 8.10 12.15 0.36
C ALA A 67 8.06 11.50 1.75
N ALA A 68 8.11 10.16 1.81
CA ALA A 68 8.06 9.40 3.05
C ALA A 68 9.29 9.62 3.94
N LEU A 69 10.49 9.75 3.34
CA LEU A 69 11.72 10.05 4.06
C LEU A 69 11.77 11.48 4.58
N ASN A 70 11.14 12.42 3.88
CA ASN A 70 11.11 13.83 4.26
C ASN A 70 9.96 14.16 5.25
N GLN A 71 9.03 13.23 5.49
CA GLN A 71 7.90 13.42 6.39
C GLN A 71 7.98 12.42 7.55
N PHE A 72 8.42 12.89 8.72
CA PHE A 72 8.46 12.10 9.96
C PHE A 72 7.13 11.40 10.26
N GLU A 73 6.00 12.02 9.90
CA GLU A 73 4.68 11.44 10.09
C GLU A 73 4.43 10.19 9.25
N MET A 74 4.98 10.14 8.04
CA MET A 74 4.89 8.97 7.16
C MET A 74 5.69 7.79 7.71
N ASP A 75 6.95 8.00 8.08
CA ASP A 75 7.80 6.90 8.57
C ASP A 75 7.27 6.33 9.90
N MET A 76 6.77 7.17 10.80
CA MET A 76 6.11 6.72 12.04
C MET A 76 4.84 5.91 11.77
N ALA A 77 4.01 6.33 10.81
CA ALA A 77 2.82 5.57 10.46
C ALA A 77 3.15 4.22 9.82
N LEU A 78 4.22 4.16 9.03
CA LEU A 78 4.74 2.92 8.46
C LEU A 78 5.26 1.99 9.58
N VAL A 79 5.90 2.51 10.62
CA VAL A 79 6.32 1.70 11.78
C VAL A 79 5.10 1.10 12.49
N THR A 80 4.05 1.91 12.75
CA THR A 80 2.81 1.41 13.36
C THR A 80 2.14 0.35 12.50
N LEU A 81 2.06 0.59 11.19
CA LEU A 81 1.57 -0.37 10.19
C LEU A 81 2.30 -1.71 10.26
N LEU A 82 3.63 -1.62 10.27
CA LEU A 82 4.48 -2.78 10.31
C LEU A 82 4.29 -3.53 11.62
N ASP A 83 3.90 -2.92 12.73
CA ASP A 83 3.73 -3.64 13.99
C ASP A 83 2.35 -4.30 14.12
N ASP A 84 1.28 -3.57 13.79
CA ASP A 84 -0.10 -3.99 14.02
C ASP A 84 -0.67 -4.89 12.90
N HIS A 85 -0.11 -4.84 11.68
CA HIS A 85 -0.80 -5.37 10.48
C HIS A 85 0.11 -6.13 9.49
N LYS A 86 1.19 -6.79 9.97
CA LYS A 86 2.21 -7.49 9.14
C LYS A 86 1.63 -8.35 8.00
N ASP A 87 0.58 -9.13 8.25
CA ASP A 87 0.03 -10.05 7.22
C ASP A 87 -1.00 -9.40 6.27
N MET A 88 -1.25 -8.11 6.44
CA MET A 88 -2.23 -7.35 5.66
C MET A 88 -1.56 -6.42 4.64
N ILE A 89 -0.25 -6.23 4.70
CA ILE A 89 0.48 -5.27 3.84
C ILE A 89 0.90 -5.93 2.51
N ILE A 90 0.63 -5.22 1.41
CA ILE A 90 1.07 -5.51 0.06
C ILE A 90 1.87 -4.30 -0.44
N VAL A 91 3.15 -4.50 -0.75
CA VAL A 91 4.01 -3.45 -1.31
C VAL A 91 4.06 -3.59 -2.84
N LEU A 92 3.67 -2.55 -3.56
CA LEU A 92 3.77 -2.44 -5.02
C LEU A 92 4.96 -1.53 -5.35
N LEU A 93 6.07 -2.10 -5.79
CA LEU A 93 7.22 -1.33 -6.28
C LEU A 93 6.98 -0.99 -7.76
N MET A 94 6.68 0.28 -8.03
CA MET A 94 6.37 0.77 -9.39
C MET A 94 7.62 0.97 -10.26
N GLU A 95 8.77 1.07 -9.62
CA GLU A 95 10.06 1.18 -10.29
C GLU A 95 11.16 0.47 -9.48
N HIS A 96 12.35 0.38 -10.07
CA HIS A 96 13.50 -0.12 -9.34
C HIS A 96 14.01 0.94 -8.35
N ILE A 97 13.86 0.66 -7.06
CA ILE A 97 14.37 1.50 -5.98
C ILE A 97 15.55 0.78 -5.31
N PRO A 98 16.78 1.33 -5.37
CA PRO A 98 17.92 0.80 -4.64
C PRO A 98 17.65 0.75 -3.13
N LYS A 99 18.11 -0.32 -2.47
CA LYS A 99 17.95 -0.47 -1.01
C LYS A 99 18.57 0.66 -0.19
N ALA A 100 19.60 1.31 -0.74
CA ALA A 100 20.27 2.45 -0.11
C ALA A 100 19.38 3.70 -0.09
N GLU A 101 18.41 3.80 -1.00
CA GLU A 101 17.44 4.90 -1.05
C GLU A 101 16.22 4.64 -0.15
N MET A 102 16.06 3.44 0.40
CA MET A 102 14.92 3.10 1.27
C MET A 102 15.17 3.45 2.74
N SER A 103 14.13 3.82 3.49
CA SER A 103 14.19 3.85 4.97
C SER A 103 14.36 2.44 5.53
N ASP A 104 14.83 2.31 6.78
CA ASP A 104 14.89 1.01 7.46
C ASP A 104 13.51 0.34 7.55
N THR A 105 12.48 1.13 7.85
CA THR A 105 11.08 0.70 7.90
C THR A 105 10.63 0.14 6.54
N LEU A 106 10.88 0.87 5.45
CA LEU A 106 10.53 0.41 4.10
C LEU A 106 11.31 -0.86 3.71
N ARG A 107 12.61 -0.94 4.05
CA ARG A 107 13.41 -2.16 3.84
C ARG A 107 12.81 -3.35 4.57
N MET A 108 12.36 -3.18 5.81
CA MET A 108 11.70 -4.22 6.58
C MET A 108 10.36 -4.62 5.93
N MET A 109 9.56 -3.66 5.49
CA MET A 109 8.30 -3.94 4.80
C MET A 109 8.51 -4.79 3.56
N VAL A 110 9.41 -4.37 2.66
CA VAL A 110 9.74 -5.10 1.43
C VAL A 110 10.26 -6.51 1.73
N LYS A 111 11.00 -6.69 2.83
CA LYS A 111 11.58 -7.99 3.20
C LYS A 111 10.56 -8.96 3.80
N HIS A 112 9.61 -8.45 4.58
CA HIS A 112 8.75 -9.27 5.43
C HIS A 112 7.30 -9.39 4.95
N ASN A 113 6.91 -8.65 3.91
CA ASN A 113 5.53 -8.59 3.42
C ASN A 113 5.45 -8.96 1.93
N THR A 114 4.23 -9.15 1.41
CA THR A 114 4.05 -9.43 -0.02
C THR A 114 4.53 -8.23 -0.84
N CYS A 115 5.54 -8.45 -1.69
CA CYS A 115 6.08 -7.41 -2.56
C CYS A 115 5.92 -7.79 -4.03
N LEU A 116 5.13 -7.00 -4.76
CA LEU A 116 4.96 -7.11 -6.21
C LEU A 116 5.73 -5.98 -6.89
N LYS A 117 6.36 -6.29 -8.02
CA LYS A 117 7.20 -5.35 -8.77
C LYS A 117 6.60 -5.11 -10.14
N TRP A 118 6.37 -3.84 -10.46
CA TRP A 118 5.96 -3.42 -11.78
C TRP A 118 7.06 -3.67 -12.81
N SER A 119 6.66 -3.84 -14.07
CA SER A 119 7.57 -4.02 -15.19
C SER A 119 6.96 -3.44 -16.45
N ASP A 120 7.78 -2.79 -17.28
CA ASP A 120 7.34 -2.27 -18.59
C ASP A 120 7.11 -3.35 -19.64
N ASN A 121 7.39 -4.62 -19.32
CA ASN A 121 7.11 -5.74 -20.21
C ASN A 121 5.64 -6.14 -20.06
N GLU A 122 4.86 -5.99 -21.13
CA GLU A 122 3.41 -6.29 -21.18
C GLU A 122 3.05 -7.68 -20.62
N ARG A 123 3.84 -8.72 -20.92
CA ARG A 123 3.58 -10.07 -20.39
C ARG A 123 3.77 -10.16 -18.87
N LYS A 124 4.70 -9.36 -18.33
CA LYS A 124 4.94 -9.28 -16.88
C LYS A 124 3.89 -8.40 -16.19
N GLN A 125 3.30 -7.41 -16.87
CA GLN A 125 2.19 -6.61 -16.34
C GLN A 125 0.96 -7.47 -16.09
N ALA A 126 0.58 -8.32 -17.06
CA ALA A 126 -0.53 -9.26 -16.86
C ALA A 126 -0.33 -10.17 -15.64
N LYS A 127 0.91 -10.63 -15.43
CA LYS A 127 1.29 -11.41 -14.25
C LYS A 127 1.16 -10.58 -12.96
N PHE A 128 1.69 -9.36 -12.95
CA PHE A 128 1.60 -8.45 -11.81
C PHE A 128 0.14 -8.26 -11.35
N TRP A 129 -0.76 -7.96 -12.28
CA TRP A 129 -2.18 -7.76 -11.98
C TRP A 129 -2.85 -9.02 -11.46
N ARG A 130 -2.54 -10.18 -12.04
CA ARG A 130 -3.07 -11.46 -11.58
C ARG A 130 -2.57 -11.81 -10.18
N ASP A 131 -1.29 -11.61 -9.91
CA ASP A 131 -0.69 -11.91 -8.60
C ASP A 131 -1.23 -10.94 -7.53
N LEU A 132 -1.49 -9.67 -7.88
CA LEU A 132 -2.17 -8.70 -7.00
C LEU A 132 -3.60 -9.12 -6.66
N LYS A 133 -4.40 -9.52 -7.65
CA LYS A 133 -5.76 -10.03 -7.42
C LYS A 133 -5.77 -11.27 -6.53
N LEU A 134 -4.82 -12.19 -6.73
CA LEU A 134 -4.68 -13.36 -5.88
C LEU A 134 -4.40 -12.98 -4.43
N GLU A 135 -3.50 -12.03 -4.19
CA GLU A 135 -3.15 -11.56 -2.84
C GLU A 135 -4.32 -10.87 -2.14
N LEU A 136 -5.10 -10.08 -2.89
CA LEU A 136 -6.28 -9.40 -2.40
C LEU A 136 -7.44 -10.35 -2.05
N GLY A 137 -7.51 -11.49 -2.74
CA GLY A 137 -8.46 -12.57 -2.45
C GLY A 137 -8.05 -13.47 -1.28
N LYS A 138 -6.83 -13.35 -0.74
CA LYS A 138 -6.44 -14.09 0.47
C LYS A 138 -7.16 -13.50 1.68
N HIS A 139 -8.06 -14.29 2.26
CA HIS A 139 -8.59 -14.01 3.58
C HIS A 139 -7.51 -14.30 4.64
N HIS A 140 -7.52 -13.51 5.71
CA HIS A 140 -6.79 -13.87 6.92
C HIS A 140 -7.31 -15.25 7.34
N LEU A 141 -6.43 -16.26 7.40
CA LEU A 141 -6.77 -17.49 8.10
C LEU A 141 -6.93 -17.06 9.55
N GLU A 142 -8.17 -16.96 10.02
CA GLU A 142 -8.41 -17.01 11.46
C GLU A 142 -7.80 -18.34 11.93
N GLU A 143 -6.67 -18.27 12.65
CA GLU A 143 -6.26 -19.42 13.43
C GLU A 143 -7.36 -19.68 14.48
N PRO A 144 -7.82 -20.93 14.63
CA PRO A 144 -8.89 -21.30 15.57
C PRO A 144 -8.48 -21.13 17.03
#